data_AF-A0A9W6ZUV3-F1
#
_entry.id   AF-A0A9W6ZUV3-F1
#
_cell.length_a   1.000
_cell.length_b   1.000
_cell.length_c   1.000
_cell.angle_alpha   90.00
_cell.angle_beta   90.00
_cell.angle_gamma   90.00
#
_symmetry.space_group_name_H-M   'P 1'
#
loop_
_entity.id
_entity.type
_entity.pdbx_description
1 polymer ?
#
loop_
_entity_poly.entity_id
_entity_poly.type
_entity_poly.pdbx_seq_one_letter_code
_entity_poly.pdbx_strand_id
1 'polypeptide(L)'
;MAWCIDKADGVEGLRGRTRSRHLEYLTQSGRVVAAGPLFERGGEEEGPVGSLVILNAVSMEDARTFVEEDPYNEAGLFGEVTVRRINEADVSGKHGIGNKYEPEYRDPVEYELEDVGGYEKEKTPWLI
;
A
#
# COMPACT_ATOMS: atom_id res chain seq x y z
N MET A 1 -3.80 -0.31 -4.31
CA MET A 1 -2.81 -1.29 -3.81
C MET A 1 -1.82 -1.62 -4.91
N ALA A 2 -0.60 -1.92 -4.51
CA ALA A 2 0.45 -2.51 -5.32
C ALA A 2 0.93 -3.79 -4.63
N TRP A 3 0.88 -4.90 -5.35
CA TRP A 3 1.40 -6.20 -4.95
C TRP A 3 2.63 -6.48 -5.83
N CYS A 4 3.80 -6.44 -5.23
CA CYS A 4 5.08 -6.58 -5.93
C CYS A 4 5.78 -7.85 -5.46
N ILE A 5 6.16 -8.73 -6.39
CA ILE A 5 6.93 -9.94 -6.10
C ILE A 5 8.37 -9.70 -6.54
N ASP A 6 9.32 -9.96 -5.64
CA ASP A 6 10.75 -9.87 -5.92
C ASP A 6 11.14 -10.96 -6.93
N LYS A 7 12.17 -10.73 -7.75
CA LYS A 7 12.65 -11.76 -8.69
C LYS A 7 13.17 -12.98 -7.94
N ALA A 8 12.90 -14.17 -8.48
CA ALA A 8 13.35 -15.44 -7.91
C ALA A 8 14.87 -15.62 -7.94
N ASP A 9 15.56 -15.00 -8.89
CA ASP A 9 17.02 -14.92 -8.93
C ASP A 9 17.58 -13.75 -8.09
N GLY A 10 16.71 -13.17 -7.24
CA GLY A 10 16.90 -12.06 -6.33
C GLY A 10 18.34 -11.62 -6.24
N VAL A 11 18.69 -10.59 -7.02
CA VAL A 11 20.06 -10.06 -7.13
C VAL A 11 20.61 -9.91 -5.71
N GLU A 12 21.56 -10.77 -5.34
CA GLU A 12 21.87 -11.03 -3.94
C GLU A 12 22.13 -9.72 -3.16
N GLY A 13 21.38 -9.53 -2.07
CA GLY A 13 21.45 -8.34 -1.22
C GLY A 13 20.89 -7.03 -1.81
N LEU A 14 20.30 -7.02 -3.01
CA LEU A 14 19.77 -5.82 -3.65
C LEU A 14 18.69 -5.15 -2.80
N ARG A 15 17.75 -5.93 -2.26
CA ARG A 15 16.73 -5.43 -1.34
C ARG A 15 17.37 -4.70 -0.15
N GLY A 16 18.37 -5.32 0.49
CA GLY A 16 19.07 -4.73 1.63
C GLY A 16 19.74 -3.40 1.29
N ARG A 17 20.42 -3.31 0.15
CA ARG A 17 21.11 -2.09 -0.30
C ARG A 17 20.15 -0.95 -0.67
N THR A 18 18.97 -1.29 -1.21
CA THR A 18 17.99 -0.30 -1.69
C THR A 18 16.97 0.10 -0.62
N ARG A 19 16.85 -0.68 0.46
CA ARG A 19 15.80 -0.55 1.48
C ARG A 19 15.62 0.85 2.04
N SER A 20 16.72 1.54 2.39
CA SER A 20 16.62 2.87 2.98
C SER A 20 15.97 3.88 2.03
N ARG A 21 16.33 3.85 0.74
CA ARG A 21 15.74 4.72 -0.28
C ARG A 21 14.26 4.39 -0.51
N HIS A 22 13.93 3.10 -0.56
CA HIS A 22 12.53 2.66 -0.67
C HIS A 22 11.68 3.17 0.50
N LEU A 23 12.12 3.00 1.74
CA LEU A 23 11.39 3.47 2.92
C LEU A 23 11.26 4.99 2.96
N GLU A 24 12.31 5.72 2.56
CA GLU A 24 12.27 7.17 2.45
C GLU A 24 11.25 7.62 1.40
N TYR A 25 11.25 7.00 0.22
CA TYR A 25 10.28 7.27 -0.85
C TYR A 25 8.83 7.07 -0.37
N LEU A 26 8.55 5.93 0.27
CA LEU A 26 7.21 5.63 0.79
C LEU A 26 6.77 6.64 1.86
N THR A 27 7.65 6.96 2.82
CA THR A 27 7.30 7.84 3.95
C THR A 27 7.18 9.31 3.53
N GLN A 28 8.08 9.81 2.68
CA GLN A 28 8.03 11.20 2.18
C GLN A 28 6.84 11.47 1.27
N SER A 29 6.28 10.43 0.63
CA SER A 29 5.11 10.60 -0.24
C SER A 29 3.90 11.19 0.49
N GLY A 30 3.73 10.88 1.78
CA GLY A 30 2.52 11.20 2.54
C GLY A 30 1.24 10.49 2.07
N ARG A 31 1.33 9.57 1.10
CA ARG A 31 0.18 8.90 0.45
C ARG A 31 0.02 7.44 0.84
N VAL A 32 1.03 6.84 1.49
CA VAL A 32 1.01 5.42 1.88
C VAL A 32 0.16 5.23 3.14
N VAL A 33 -0.83 4.35 3.06
CA VAL A 33 -1.70 3.96 4.17
C VAL A 33 -1.08 2.81 4.96
N ALA A 34 -0.56 1.81 4.25
CA ALA A 34 0.13 0.66 4.83
C ALA A 34 1.14 0.10 3.83
N ALA A 35 2.30 -0.34 4.29
CA ALA A 35 3.27 -1.02 3.46
C ALA A 35 4.07 -2.04 4.27
N GLY A 36 4.44 -3.14 3.66
CA GLY A 36 5.24 -4.16 4.33
C GLY A 36 5.77 -5.25 3.39
N PRO A 37 6.80 -5.99 3.83
CA PRO A 37 7.29 -7.16 3.12
C PRO A 37 6.24 -8.27 3.07
N LEU A 38 6.24 -9.02 1.97
CA LEU A 38 5.54 -10.30 1.85
C LEU A 38 6.50 -11.43 2.24
N PHE A 39 5.98 -12.42 2.95
CA PHE A 39 6.71 -13.63 3.32
C PHE A 39 5.96 -14.86 2.83
N GLU A 40 6.71 -15.91 2.48
CA GLU A 40 6.14 -17.23 2.25
C GLU A 40 5.86 -17.96 3.58
N ARG A 41 5.40 -19.21 3.47
CA ARG A 41 4.95 -20.00 4.62
C ARG A 41 6.02 -20.19 5.71
N GLY A 42 7.31 -20.14 5.36
CA GLY A 42 8.41 -20.18 6.33
C GLY A 42 8.57 -18.91 7.16
N GLY A 43 7.84 -17.84 6.84
CA GLY A 43 7.83 -16.60 7.60
C GLY A 43 9.11 -15.78 7.41
N GLU A 44 9.49 -15.03 8.44
CA GLU A 44 10.57 -14.04 8.35
C GLU A 44 11.96 -14.67 8.18
N GLU A 45 12.16 -15.93 8.60
CA GLU A 45 13.46 -16.62 8.53
C GLU A 45 13.92 -16.87 7.10
N GLU A 46 13.00 -17.06 6.16
CA GLU A 46 13.29 -17.26 4.73
C GLU A 46 13.49 -15.93 3.99
N GLY A 47 13.23 -14.82 4.67
CA GLY A 47 13.32 -13.48 4.11
C GLY A 47 12.10 -13.10 3.25
N PRO A 48 12.02 -11.81 2.88
CA PRO A 48 10.90 -11.29 2.12
C PRO A 48 10.94 -11.75 0.65
N VAL A 49 9.78 -12.07 0.11
CA VAL A 49 9.57 -12.45 -1.30
C VAL A 49 8.90 -11.36 -2.14
N GLY A 50 8.64 -10.20 -1.52
CA GLY A 50 7.91 -9.12 -2.17
C GLY A 50 7.53 -8.00 -1.22
N SER A 51 6.68 -7.12 -1.70
CA SER A 51 6.12 -5.99 -0.96
C SER A 51 4.64 -5.83 -1.28
N LEU A 52 3.85 -5.52 -0.26
CA LEU A 52 2.50 -5.00 -0.40
C LEU A 52 2.51 -3.52 -0.03
N VAL A 53 1.98 -2.67 -0.89
CA VAL A 53 1.81 -1.23 -0.65
C VAL A 53 0.35 -0.84 -0.88
N ILE A 54 -0.26 -0.26 0.15
CA ILE A 54 -1.57 0.40 0.06
C ILE A 54 -1.31 1.90 0.09
N LEU A 55 -1.74 2.59 -0.95
CA LEU A 55 -1.53 4.01 -1.15
C LEU A 55 -2.79 4.69 -1.70
N ASN A 56 -2.90 5.97 -1.41
CA ASN A 56 -3.83 6.87 -2.06
C ASN A 56 -3.22 7.43 -3.35
N ALA A 57 -4.01 7.46 -4.40
CA ALA A 57 -3.60 7.95 -5.71
C ALA A 57 -4.79 8.63 -6.39
N VAL A 58 -4.53 9.69 -7.15
CA VAL A 58 -5.59 10.46 -7.83
C VAL A 58 -6.13 9.73 -9.07
N SER A 59 -5.41 8.73 -9.55
CA SER A 59 -5.82 7.87 -10.67
C SER A 59 -5.09 6.53 -10.64
N MET A 60 -5.52 5.57 -11.47
CA MET A 60 -4.78 4.32 -11.69
C MET A 60 -3.41 4.55 -12.34
N GLU A 61 -3.25 5.62 -13.12
CA GLU A 61 -1.98 5.96 -13.78
C GLU A 61 -1.00 6.58 -12.78
N ASP A 62 -1.47 7.46 -11.90
CA ASP A 62 -0.70 8.00 -10.77
C ASP A 62 -0.22 6.87 -9.84
N ALA A 63 -1.11 5.91 -9.54
CA ALA A 63 -0.74 4.73 -8.74
C ALA A 63 0.31 3.85 -9.40
N ARG A 64 0.28 3.69 -10.73
CA ARG A 64 1.29 2.92 -11.47
C ARG A 64 2.62 3.64 -11.50
N THR A 65 2.60 4.93 -11.83
CA THR A 65 3.81 5.77 -11.84
C THR A 65 4.52 5.73 -10.50
N PHE A 66 3.77 5.84 -9.39
CA PHE A 66 4.33 5.73 -8.05
C PHE A 66 5.08 4.41 -7.80
N VAL A 67 4.55 3.29 -8.29
CA VAL A 67 5.20 1.98 -8.12
C VAL A 67 6.35 1.80 -9.10
N GLU A 68 6.26 2.39 -10.28
CA GLU A 68 7.34 2.39 -11.28
C GLU A 68 8.58 3.15 -10.78
N GLU A 69 8.37 4.26 -10.09
CA GLU A 69 9.39 5.12 -9.47
C GLU A 69 9.87 4.62 -8.09
N ASP A 70 9.28 3.55 -7.56
CA ASP A 70 9.76 2.96 -6.31
C ASP A 70 11.23 2.54 -6.47
N PRO A 71 12.15 2.94 -5.57
CA PRO A 71 13.56 2.56 -5.66
C PRO A 71 13.80 1.06 -5.79
N TYR A 72 12.96 0.20 -5.22
CA TYR A 72 13.02 -1.25 -5.45
C TYR A 72 12.71 -1.62 -6.90
N ASN A 73 11.70 -0.98 -7.51
CA ASN A 73 11.37 -1.19 -8.91
C ASN A 73 12.48 -0.67 -9.84
N GLU A 74 12.97 0.55 -9.62
CA GLU A 74 14.07 1.16 -10.40
C GLU A 74 15.36 0.33 -10.33
N ALA A 75 15.64 -0.24 -9.15
CA ALA A 75 16.78 -1.13 -8.94
C ALA A 75 16.60 -2.50 -9.64
N GLY A 76 15.42 -2.79 -10.19
CA GLY A 76 15.09 -4.05 -10.84
C GLY A 76 14.87 -5.20 -9.87
N LEU A 77 14.53 -4.92 -8.60
CA LEU A 77 14.23 -5.94 -7.59
C LEU A 77 12.94 -6.68 -7.90
N PHE A 78 11.88 -5.96 -8.28
CA PHE A 78 10.59 -6.56 -8.58
C PHE A 78 10.63 -7.31 -9.90
N GLY A 79 10.16 -8.56 -9.88
CA GLY A 79 9.95 -9.40 -11.06
C GLY A 79 8.51 -9.30 -11.58
N GLU A 80 7.56 -9.12 -10.68
CA GLU A 80 6.15 -8.90 -11.01
C GLU A 80 5.59 -7.74 -10.19
N VAL A 81 4.82 -6.87 -10.84
CA VAL A 81 4.11 -5.76 -10.19
C VAL A 81 2.65 -5.79 -10.62
N THR A 82 1.75 -5.93 -9.64
CA THR A 82 0.31 -5.88 -9.84
C THR A 82 -0.27 -4.67 -9.11
N VAL A 83 -0.79 -3.70 -9.86
CA VAL A 83 -1.51 -2.54 -9.31
C VAL A 83 -3.01 -2.73 -9.47
N ARG A 84 -3.75 -2.66 -8.36
CA ARG A 84 -5.21 -2.78 -8.33
C ARG A 84 -5.81 -1.65 -7.50
N ARG A 85 -6.93 -1.12 -7.96
CA ARG A 85 -7.79 -0.27 -7.12
C ARG A 85 -8.37 -1.14 -6.01
N ILE A 86 -8.25 -0.69 -4.77
CA ILE A 86 -8.98 -1.25 -3.63
C ILE A 86 -9.86 -0.13 -3.08
N ASN A 87 -11.11 -0.47 -2.74
CA ASN A 87 -12.16 0.38 -2.17
C ASN A 87 -12.70 1.59 -2.99
N GLU A 88 -13.87 2.04 -2.52
CA GLU A 88 -14.37 3.43 -2.53
C GLU A 88 -14.53 3.98 -1.08
N ALA A 89 -14.41 3.12 -0.06
CA ALA A 89 -14.52 3.49 1.35
C ALA A 89 -13.11 3.56 1.97
N ASP A 90 -12.48 4.72 1.88
CA ASP A 90 -11.29 5.04 2.68
C ASP A 90 -11.70 5.19 4.15
N VAL A 91 -11.56 4.11 4.93
CA VAL A 91 -11.84 4.12 6.38
C VAL A 91 -10.83 4.96 7.17
N SER A 92 -9.74 5.46 6.55
CA SER A 92 -8.83 6.39 7.22
C SER A 92 -9.36 7.82 7.28
N GLY A 93 -10.43 8.13 6.52
CA GLY A 93 -11.03 9.46 6.45
C GLY A 93 -10.17 10.54 5.77
N LYS A 94 -8.95 10.20 5.33
CA LYS A 94 -7.97 11.19 4.82
C LYS A 94 -8.14 11.48 3.34
N HIS A 95 -8.67 10.54 2.55
CA HIS A 95 -8.79 10.65 1.10
C HIS A 95 -10.08 9.95 0.63
N GLY A 96 -11.23 10.54 0.94
CA GLY A 96 -12.53 10.08 0.44
C GLY A 96 -12.59 10.17 -1.09
N ILE A 97 -12.54 9.02 -1.78
CA ILE A 97 -12.87 8.94 -3.20
C ILE A 97 -14.32 8.49 -3.27
N GLY A 98 -15.21 9.43 -3.58
CA GLY A 98 -16.67 9.30 -3.50
C GLY A 98 -17.26 7.93 -3.93
N ASN A 99 -18.30 7.54 -3.22
CA ASN A 99 -19.07 6.32 -3.41
C ASN A 99 -19.81 6.35 -4.78
N LYS A 100 -19.53 5.41 -5.68
CA LYS A 100 -20.21 5.33 -6.98
C LYS A 100 -21.67 4.91 -6.87
N TYR A 101 -22.06 4.29 -5.75
CA TYR A 101 -23.44 3.86 -5.49
C TYR A 101 -24.29 4.97 -4.89
N GLU A 102 -23.66 6.03 -4.38
CA GLU A 102 -24.33 7.19 -3.81
C GLU A 102 -23.74 8.48 -4.40
N PRO A 103 -23.99 8.74 -5.70
CA PRO A 103 -23.35 9.81 -6.47
C PRO A 103 -23.62 11.25 -5.96
N GLU A 104 -24.53 11.42 -5.01
CA GLU A 104 -24.80 12.66 -4.28
C GLU A 104 -23.75 12.98 -3.20
N TYR A 105 -22.99 11.99 -2.72
CA TYR A 105 -21.90 12.16 -1.75
C TYR A 105 -20.54 12.19 -2.46
N ARG A 106 -20.42 13.15 -3.39
CA ARG A 106 -19.21 13.36 -4.21
C ARG A 106 -18.14 14.21 -3.54
N ASP A 107 -18.54 15.00 -2.54
CA ASP A 107 -17.61 15.83 -1.78
C ASP A 107 -16.94 14.99 -0.68
N PRO A 108 -15.66 15.24 -0.35
CA PRO A 108 -15.01 14.59 0.77
C PRO A 108 -15.77 14.96 2.04
N VAL A 109 -16.59 14.05 2.54
CA VAL A 109 -17.16 14.13 3.88
C VAL A 109 -16.04 13.70 4.82
N GLU A 110 -15.66 14.55 5.77
CA GLU A 110 -14.93 14.09 6.95
C GLU A 110 -15.87 13.12 7.67
N TYR A 111 -15.67 11.83 7.43
CA TYR A 111 -16.36 10.80 8.19
C TYR A 111 -15.58 10.58 9.48
N GLU A 112 -16.27 10.66 10.62
CA GLU A 112 -15.74 10.05 11.84
C GLU A 112 -15.64 8.54 11.60
N LEU A 113 -14.62 7.88 12.17
CA LEU A 113 -14.37 6.43 11.99
C LEU A 113 -15.62 5.58 12.29
N GLU A 114 -16.47 6.06 13.19
CA GLU A 114 -17.72 5.42 13.60
C GLU A 114 -18.79 5.48 12.49
N ASP A 115 -18.79 6.52 11.65
CA ASP A 115 -19.79 6.77 10.60
C ASP A 115 -19.56 5.91 9.33
N VAL A 116 -18.33 5.44 9.11
CA VAL A 116 -17.95 4.57 7.97
C VAL A 116 -17.88 3.09 8.33
N GLY A 117 -18.41 2.71 9.50
CA GLY A 117 -18.40 1.32 9.95
C GLY A 117 -17.02 0.84 10.43
N GLY A 118 -16.19 1.76 10.94
CA GLY A 118 -15.02 1.41 11.73
C GLY A 118 -15.41 0.60 12.97
N TYR A 119 -14.51 -0.24 13.44
CA TYR A 119 -14.80 -1.12 14.57
C TYR A 119 -14.71 -0.37 15.89
N GLU A 120 -15.72 -0.54 16.76
CA GLU A 120 -15.66 -0.07 18.15
C GLU A 120 -14.40 -0.61 18.84
N LYS A 121 -13.72 0.27 19.60
CA LYS A 121 -12.45 -0.02 20.28
C LYS A 121 -12.58 -1.19 21.26
N GLU A 122 -13.75 -1.32 21.89
CA GLU A 122 -14.10 -2.38 22.83
C GLU A 122 -14.26 -3.74 22.13
N LYS A 123 -14.55 -3.75 20.82
CA LYS A 123 -14.73 -4.95 19.99
C LYS A 123 -13.48 -5.38 19.23
N THR A 124 -12.40 -4.57 19.28
CA THR A 124 -11.15 -4.84 18.55
C THR A 124 -9.88 -4.69 19.41
N PRO A 125 -9.76 -5.42 20.53
CA PRO A 125 -8.63 -5.33 21.46
C PRO A 125 -7.27 -5.79 20.89
N TRP A 126 -7.21 -6.26 19.65
CA TRP A 126 -5.99 -6.68 18.96
C TRP A 126 -5.45 -5.62 17.98
N LEU A 127 -6.16 -4.51 17.77
CA LEU A 127 -5.74 -3.39 16.90
C LEU A 127 -4.86 -2.37 17.65
N ILE A 128 -4.13 -2.81 18.68
CA ILE A 128 -3.24 -1.96 19.49
C ILE A 128 -1.88 -1.81 18.82
#